data_AF-A0A1R3I6G4-F1
#
_entry.id   AF-A0A1R3I6G4-F1
#
_cell.length_a   1.000
_cell.length_b   1.000
_cell.length_c   1.000
_cell.angle_alpha   90.00
_cell.angle_beta   90.00
_cell.angle_gamma   90.00
#
_symmetry.space_group_name_H-M   'P 1'
#
loop_
_entity.id
_entity.type
_entity.pdbx_description
1 polymer ?
#
loop_
_entity_poly.entity_id
_entity_poly.type
_entity_poly.pdbx_seq_one_letter_code
_entity_poly.pdbx_strand_id
1 'polypeptide(L)'
;VKSPNIYNMNLWETSGHAANYKENMFLFEIEKQEFGLKPMNCPGHCLMFQHRVRSYRELPLRLADFGVLHRNEASGALTGLTRVRRFQQDDAHIFCRESQIKEEVKGVLDFIDYCYTVFGFTYELKLSTRPEKYLGDLATWERAEAALTEALNESGKEWQINEGDGAFYGPKIDISVSDALGRKFQCATLQLDFQLPDRFKLEYSAEDEAKRERPVMIHRAILGSVERMFAILLEHYKGKWPFWLSPRQAIVCPVSEKSQDYARKVQEWIHEAGYHVDIDLTDRKIQKKVREAQLAQFNYILVVGEEEAKTDAVSVRVRDKNDHSSMSIEGLLQHFKDETEAFH
;
A
#
# COMPACT_ATOMS: atom_id res chain seq x y z
N VAL A 1 4.02 13.92 -2.91
CA VAL A 1 4.60 15.03 -2.10
C VAL A 1 5.35 14.42 -0.91
N LYS A 2 6.12 15.21 -0.16
CA LYS A 2 6.68 14.80 1.14
C LYS A 2 6.46 15.93 2.13
N SER A 3 5.92 15.62 3.31
CA SER A 3 5.74 16.59 4.40
C SER A 3 6.73 16.36 5.54
N PRO A 4 7.01 17.39 6.37
CA PRO A 4 7.68 17.20 7.65
C PRO A 4 7.04 16.12 8.53
N ASN A 5 7.83 15.50 9.40
CA ASN A 5 7.37 14.53 10.40
C ASN A 5 7.02 15.17 11.75
N ILE A 6 7.46 16.40 11.98
CA ILE A 6 7.31 17.13 13.23
C ILE A 6 6.53 18.40 12.96
N TYR A 7 5.51 18.66 13.77
CA TYR A 7 4.73 19.89 13.71
C TYR A 7 4.47 20.45 15.11
N ASN A 8 4.37 21.78 15.18
CA ASN A 8 3.97 22.49 16.39
C ASN A 8 2.53 22.10 16.80
N MET A 9 2.26 22.06 18.11
CA MET A 9 0.96 21.66 18.66
C MET A 9 -0.23 22.44 18.09
N ASN A 10 -0.04 23.71 17.74
CA ASN A 10 -1.06 24.57 17.14
C ASN A 10 -1.70 23.95 15.87
N LEU A 11 -0.94 23.18 15.09
CA LEU A 11 -1.48 22.49 13.90
C LEU A 11 -2.48 21.39 14.28
N TRP A 12 -2.19 20.66 15.35
CA TRP A 12 -3.03 19.57 15.86
C TRP A 12 -4.28 20.11 16.54
N GLU A 13 -4.18 21.26 17.20
CA GLU A 13 -5.32 21.99 17.76
C GLU A 13 -6.24 22.51 16.65
N THR A 14 -5.67 23.18 15.64
CA THR A 14 -6.42 23.68 14.47
C THR A 14 -7.18 22.54 13.79
N SER A 15 -6.49 21.43 13.53
CA SER A 15 -7.09 20.26 12.89
C SER A 15 -8.07 19.49 13.79
N GLY A 16 -8.14 19.78 15.10
CA GLY A 16 -8.98 19.06 16.06
C GLY A 16 -8.43 17.70 16.51
N HIS A 17 -7.25 17.31 16.03
CA HIS A 17 -6.60 16.05 16.41
C HIS A 17 -6.03 16.08 17.82
N ALA A 18 -5.63 17.25 18.32
CA ALA A 18 -5.16 17.38 19.71
C ALA A 18 -6.23 16.93 20.72
N ALA A 19 -7.50 17.24 20.47
CA ALA A 19 -8.59 16.85 21.38
C ALA A 19 -8.87 15.33 21.40
N ASN A 20 -8.58 14.63 20.30
CA ASN A 20 -8.99 13.23 20.10
C ASN A 20 -7.81 12.24 20.11
N TYR A 21 -6.59 12.70 19.84
CA TYR A 21 -5.45 11.85 19.52
C TYR A 21 -4.17 12.19 20.30
N LYS A 22 -4.15 13.28 21.09
CA LYS A 22 -2.96 13.75 21.80
C LYS A 22 -2.32 12.68 22.69
N GLU A 23 -3.12 11.87 23.37
CA GLU A 23 -2.63 10.77 24.22
C GLU A 23 -1.89 9.68 23.42
N ASN A 24 -2.25 9.52 22.15
CA ASN A 24 -1.66 8.56 21.23
C ASN A 24 -0.54 9.17 20.36
N MET A 25 -0.05 10.36 20.69
CA MET A 25 1.03 11.03 19.98
C MET A 25 2.33 11.01 20.77
N PHE A 26 3.45 11.01 20.06
CA PHE A 26 4.76 11.28 20.67
C PHE A 26 4.97 12.79 20.70
N LEU A 27 5.05 13.35 21.91
CA LEU A 27 5.17 14.78 22.15
C LEU A 27 6.52 15.10 22.78
N PHE A 28 7.04 16.28 22.48
CA PHE A 28 8.28 16.80 23.05
C PHE A 28 8.27 18.33 23.03
N GLU A 29 9.05 18.93 23.91
CA GLU A 29 9.17 20.38 24.03
C GLU A 29 10.42 20.87 23.28
N ILE A 30 10.28 21.92 22.47
CA ILE A 30 11.38 22.67 21.85
C ILE A 30 11.14 24.14 22.14
N GLU A 31 12.12 24.82 22.76
CA GLU A 31 12.05 26.27 23.03
C GLU A 31 10.75 26.71 23.73
N LYS A 32 10.28 25.93 24.73
CA LYS A 32 9.02 26.15 25.47
C LYS A 32 7.74 26.02 24.64
N GLN A 33 7.83 25.43 23.45
CA GLN A 33 6.68 25.09 22.61
C GLN A 33 6.55 23.57 22.52
N GLU A 34 5.32 23.07 22.56
CA GLU A 34 5.02 21.65 22.40
C GLU A 34 4.99 21.28 20.91
N PHE A 35 5.70 20.23 20.54
CA PHE A 35 5.73 19.64 19.21
C PHE A 35 5.31 18.18 19.27
N GLY A 36 4.81 17.66 18.16
CA GLY A 36 4.43 16.26 18.03
C GLY A 36 4.92 15.63 16.75
N LEU A 37 5.28 14.34 16.81
CA LEU A 37 5.41 13.51 15.62
C LEU A 37 4.04 13.30 14.99
N LYS A 38 3.94 13.40 13.66
CA LYS A 38 2.67 13.23 12.95
C LYS A 38 2.11 11.81 13.11
N PRO A 39 0.84 11.64 13.57
CA PRO A 39 0.15 10.35 13.55
C PRO A 39 -0.59 10.08 12.23
N MET A 40 -0.69 11.10 11.37
CA MET A 40 -1.30 11.09 10.04
C MET A 40 -0.85 12.31 9.21
N ASN A 41 -1.06 12.28 7.88
CA ASN A 41 -0.55 13.32 6.98
C ASN A 41 -1.53 14.48 6.72
N CYS A 42 -2.83 14.29 6.97
CA CYS A 42 -3.92 15.16 6.53
C CYS A 42 -3.66 16.66 6.79
N PRO A 43 -3.28 17.09 8.02
CA PRO A 43 -3.03 18.51 8.30
C PRO A 43 -1.93 19.14 7.44
N GLY A 44 -0.85 18.39 7.17
CA GLY A 44 0.22 18.86 6.30
C GLY A 44 -0.24 19.08 4.85
N HIS A 45 -1.15 18.23 4.37
CA HIS A 45 -1.72 18.36 3.03
C HIS A 45 -2.68 19.55 2.94
N CYS A 46 -3.41 19.87 4.01
CA CYS A 46 -4.20 21.11 4.09
C CYS A 46 -3.33 22.36 3.98
N LEU A 47 -2.18 22.40 4.68
CA LEU A 47 -1.21 23.50 4.55
C LEU A 47 -0.69 23.63 3.10
N MET A 48 -0.40 22.50 2.44
CA MET A 48 0.02 22.50 1.03
C MET A 48 -1.09 23.00 0.08
N PHE A 49 -2.35 22.63 0.34
CA PHE A 49 -3.49 23.16 -0.40
C PHE A 49 -3.55 24.69 -0.27
N GLN A 50 -3.50 25.19 0.97
CA GLN A 50 -3.64 26.61 1.32
C GLN A 50 -2.45 27.49 0.89
N HIS A 51 -1.29 26.89 0.58
CA HIS A 51 -0.08 27.63 0.21
C HIS A 51 -0.27 28.62 -0.96
N ARG A 52 -1.21 28.35 -1.86
CA ARG A 52 -1.61 29.29 -2.92
C ARG A 52 -3.10 29.23 -3.19
N VAL A 53 -3.63 30.31 -3.76
CA VAL A 53 -5.01 30.36 -4.25
C VAL A 53 -5.24 29.25 -5.29
N ARG A 54 -6.36 28.55 -5.17
CA ARG A 54 -6.78 27.46 -6.06
C ARG A 54 -7.95 27.87 -6.94
N SER A 55 -7.97 27.40 -8.18
CA SER A 55 -9.13 27.51 -9.08
C SER A 55 -9.90 26.20 -9.15
N TYR A 56 -11.22 26.27 -9.36
CA TYR A 56 -12.06 25.10 -9.61
C TYR A 56 -11.53 24.22 -10.76
N ARG A 57 -10.81 24.82 -11.73
CA ARG A 57 -10.17 24.12 -12.86
C ARG A 57 -9.01 23.23 -12.45
N GLU A 58 -8.42 23.46 -11.27
CA GLU A 58 -7.34 22.65 -10.72
C GLU A 58 -7.88 21.45 -9.91
N LEU A 59 -9.19 21.39 -9.66
CA LEU A 59 -9.83 20.31 -8.94
C LEU A 59 -10.34 19.22 -9.91
N PRO A 60 -10.09 17.94 -9.63
CA PRO A 60 -9.59 17.38 -8.37
C PRO A 60 -8.07 17.47 -8.20
N LEU A 61 -7.61 17.95 -7.04
CA LEU A 61 -6.19 17.97 -6.66
C LEU A 61 -5.88 16.76 -5.77
N ARG A 62 -4.98 15.88 -6.21
CA ARG A 62 -4.62 14.64 -5.51
C ARG A 62 -3.20 14.72 -4.94
N LEU A 63 -3.06 14.66 -3.62
CA LEU A 63 -1.76 14.69 -2.92
C LEU A 63 -1.48 13.33 -2.26
N ALA A 64 -0.58 12.55 -2.86
CA ALA A 64 -0.11 11.28 -2.29
C ALA A 64 1.21 11.46 -1.52
N ASP A 65 1.33 10.84 -0.35
CA ASP A 65 2.51 10.85 0.51
C ASP A 65 2.69 9.50 1.23
N PHE A 66 3.82 8.83 0.96
CA PHE A 66 4.27 7.64 1.71
C PHE A 66 4.98 8.06 3.02
N GLY A 67 4.37 9.00 3.72
CA GLY A 67 4.93 9.68 4.88
C GLY A 67 5.12 8.72 6.06
N VAL A 68 6.19 8.92 6.83
CA VAL A 68 6.42 8.15 8.06
C VAL A 68 5.51 8.69 9.15
N LEU A 69 4.69 7.81 9.71
CA LEU A 69 3.71 8.09 10.74
C LEU A 69 4.11 7.46 12.07
N HIS A 70 3.73 8.10 13.16
CA HIS A 70 4.00 7.62 14.51
C HIS A 70 2.75 7.67 15.40
N ARG A 71 2.43 6.55 16.05
CA ARG A 71 1.35 6.45 17.04
C ARG A 71 1.88 5.79 18.29
N ASN A 72 1.63 6.40 19.44
CA ASN A 72 2.05 5.91 20.75
C ASN A 72 1.06 4.84 21.27
N GLU A 73 0.99 3.74 20.55
CA GLU A 73 0.17 2.58 20.93
C GLU A 73 0.64 2.00 22.27
N ALA A 74 -0.33 1.49 23.06
CA ALA A 74 -0.07 0.76 24.29
C ALA A 74 0.86 -0.42 24.02
N SER A 75 1.88 -0.61 24.88
CA SER A 75 2.92 -1.63 24.66
C SER A 75 2.34 -3.04 24.52
N GLY A 76 1.32 -3.39 25.29
CA GLY A 76 0.64 -4.68 25.23
C GLY A 76 -0.20 -4.91 23.97
N ALA A 77 -0.44 -3.88 23.16
CA ALA A 77 -1.20 -3.99 21.92
C ALA A 77 -0.30 -4.15 20.68
N LEU A 78 1.02 -3.99 20.82
CA LEU A 78 1.96 -4.14 19.71
C LEU A 78 2.12 -5.60 19.31
N THR A 79 2.11 -5.87 18.00
CA THR A 79 2.23 -7.24 17.48
C THR A 79 2.82 -7.26 16.08
N GLY A 80 3.96 -7.96 15.95
CA GLY A 80 4.67 -8.16 14.68
C GLY A 80 4.76 -6.89 13.83
N LEU A 81 4.30 -6.99 12.59
CA LEU A 81 4.18 -5.86 11.65
C LEU A 81 2.74 -5.33 11.52
N THR A 82 1.76 -5.95 12.16
CA THR A 82 0.33 -5.58 12.02
C THR A 82 -0.06 -4.38 12.89
N ARG A 83 0.62 -4.20 14.03
CA ARG A 83 0.43 -3.06 14.93
C ARG A 83 1.76 -2.60 15.51
N VAL A 84 2.24 -1.46 15.00
CA VAL A 84 3.57 -0.88 15.26
C VAL A 84 3.45 0.60 15.62
N ARG A 85 4.47 1.15 16.29
CA ARG A 85 4.51 2.58 16.67
C ARG A 85 4.97 3.50 15.53
N ARG A 86 5.77 2.98 14.60
CA ARG A 86 6.24 3.67 13.39
C ARG A 86 5.78 2.86 12.20
N PHE A 87 5.08 3.50 11.27
CA PHE A 87 4.62 2.87 10.04
C PHE A 87 4.66 3.85 8.87
N GLN A 88 4.63 3.34 7.65
CA GLN A 88 4.41 4.12 6.45
C GLN A 88 3.08 3.71 5.83
N GLN A 89 2.28 4.70 5.45
CA GLN A 89 1.00 4.46 4.79
C GLN A 89 1.06 5.04 3.38
N ASP A 90 0.44 4.38 2.41
CA ASP A 90 0.27 4.86 1.03
C ASP A 90 -0.82 5.95 0.94
N ASP A 91 -0.73 6.90 1.85
CA ASP A 91 -1.77 7.86 2.16
C ASP A 91 -1.93 8.87 1.01
N ALA A 92 -3.17 9.23 0.71
CA ALA A 92 -3.43 10.33 -0.19
C ALA A 92 -4.69 11.09 0.19
N HIS A 93 -4.67 12.37 -0.18
CA HIS A 93 -5.76 13.30 0.06
C HIS A 93 -6.18 13.92 -1.26
N ILE A 94 -7.45 13.73 -1.61
CA ILE A 94 -8.07 14.29 -2.82
C ILE A 94 -8.92 15.48 -2.38
N PHE A 95 -8.57 16.67 -2.86
CA PHE A 95 -9.40 17.86 -2.72
C PHE A 95 -10.22 17.99 -3.99
N CYS A 96 -11.54 17.93 -3.88
CA CYS A 96 -12.43 17.96 -5.03
C CYS A 96 -13.66 18.83 -4.76
N ARG A 97 -14.40 19.16 -5.81
CA ARG A 97 -15.72 19.79 -5.69
C ARG A 97 -16.73 18.74 -5.23
N GLU A 98 -17.81 19.16 -4.58
CA GLU A 98 -18.88 18.24 -4.17
C GLU A 98 -19.43 17.42 -5.36
N SER A 99 -19.57 18.05 -6.53
CA SER A 99 -20.03 17.38 -7.75
C SER A 99 -19.07 16.31 -8.29
N GLN A 100 -17.82 16.28 -7.82
CA GLN A 100 -16.78 15.35 -8.25
C GLN A 100 -16.61 14.15 -7.30
N ILE A 101 -17.25 14.16 -6.11
CA ILE A 101 -17.07 13.11 -5.09
C ILE A 101 -17.32 11.73 -5.68
N LYS A 102 -18.43 11.55 -6.40
CA LYS A 102 -18.83 10.26 -6.96
C LYS A 102 -17.79 9.68 -7.92
N GLU A 103 -17.27 10.50 -8.85
CA GLU A 103 -16.25 10.09 -9.81
C GLU A 103 -14.94 9.72 -9.11
N GLU A 104 -14.51 10.52 -8.13
CA GLU A 104 -13.29 10.24 -7.36
C GLU A 104 -13.42 8.98 -6.50
N VAL A 105 -14.58 8.77 -5.86
CA VAL A 105 -14.84 7.56 -5.08
C VAL A 105 -14.76 6.32 -5.96
N LYS A 106 -15.41 6.36 -7.13
CA LYS A 106 -15.35 5.27 -8.10
C LYS A 106 -13.91 4.99 -8.55
N GLY A 107 -13.16 6.02 -8.93
CA GLY A 107 -11.77 5.86 -9.35
C GLY A 107 -10.87 5.27 -8.25
N VAL A 108 -11.12 5.59 -6.97
CA VAL A 108 -10.41 4.97 -5.85
C VAL A 108 -10.82 3.50 -5.67
N LEU A 109 -12.11 3.17 -5.78
CA LEU A 109 -12.59 1.78 -5.69
C LEU A 109 -11.99 0.91 -6.83
N ASP A 110 -11.94 1.43 -8.05
CA ASP A 110 -11.32 0.75 -9.20
C ASP A 110 -9.82 0.54 -8.96
N PHE A 111 -9.14 1.50 -8.35
CA PHE A 111 -7.72 1.37 -8.03
C PHE A 111 -7.43 0.37 -6.89
N ILE A 112 -8.32 0.30 -5.89
CA ILE A 112 -8.28 -0.73 -4.86
C ILE A 112 -8.43 -2.11 -5.51
N ASP A 113 -9.41 -2.26 -6.40
CA ASP A 113 -9.68 -3.52 -7.09
C ASP A 113 -8.49 -4.00 -7.92
N TYR A 114 -7.90 -3.10 -8.71
CA TYR A 114 -6.69 -3.39 -9.49
C TYR A 114 -5.56 -3.86 -8.57
N CYS A 115 -5.23 -3.09 -7.54
CA CYS A 115 -4.13 -3.43 -6.62
C CYS A 115 -4.36 -4.78 -5.94
N TYR A 116 -5.56 -5.02 -5.42
CA TYR A 116 -5.87 -6.25 -4.69
C TYR A 116 -5.93 -7.47 -5.60
N THR A 117 -6.38 -7.31 -6.84
CA THR A 117 -6.32 -8.35 -7.87
C THR A 117 -4.88 -8.73 -8.18
N VAL A 118 -3.98 -7.75 -8.35
CA VAL A 118 -2.54 -7.98 -8.56
C VAL A 118 -1.91 -8.74 -7.38
N PHE A 119 -2.31 -8.42 -6.15
CA PHE A 119 -1.85 -9.13 -4.96
C PHE A 119 -2.54 -10.48 -4.73
N GLY A 120 -3.57 -10.85 -5.50
CA GLY A 120 -4.31 -12.10 -5.35
C GLY A 120 -5.30 -12.12 -4.17
N PHE A 121 -5.72 -10.96 -3.69
CA PHE A 121 -6.61 -10.83 -2.54
C PHE A 121 -8.10 -10.84 -2.91
N THR A 122 -8.91 -11.44 -2.04
CA THR A 122 -10.35 -11.20 -1.99
C THR A 122 -10.66 -10.23 -0.86
N TYR A 123 -11.68 -9.39 -1.06
CA TYR A 123 -12.02 -8.33 -0.12
C TYR A 123 -13.51 -8.07 0.00
N GLU A 124 -13.89 -7.46 1.12
CA GLU A 124 -15.25 -7.03 1.44
C GLU A 124 -15.30 -5.52 1.62
N LEU A 125 -16.37 -4.90 1.14
CA LEU A 125 -16.64 -3.48 1.30
C LEU A 125 -17.66 -3.25 2.41
N LYS A 126 -17.37 -2.30 3.31
CA LYS A 126 -18.30 -1.88 4.36
C LYS A 126 -18.46 -0.37 4.39
N LEU A 127 -19.70 0.12 4.36
CA LEU A 127 -20.01 1.52 4.60
C LEU A 127 -20.19 1.76 6.10
N SER A 128 -19.23 2.45 6.70
CA SER A 128 -19.25 2.83 8.11
C SER A 128 -19.92 4.20 8.26
N THR A 129 -21.11 4.20 8.87
CA THR A 129 -22.00 5.36 9.00
C THR A 129 -21.74 6.17 10.26
N ARG A 130 -22.43 7.30 10.41
CA ARG A 130 -22.25 8.29 11.48
C ARG A 130 -22.22 7.66 12.88
N PRO A 131 -21.16 7.90 13.67
CA PRO A 131 -21.08 7.45 15.07
C PRO A 131 -21.96 8.30 16.00
N GLU A 132 -22.10 7.88 17.26
CA GLU A 132 -22.82 8.67 18.30
C GLU A 132 -22.17 10.05 18.53
N LYS A 133 -20.84 10.13 18.48
CA LYS A 133 -20.07 11.37 18.63
C LYS A 133 -19.49 11.79 17.28
N TYR A 134 -20.07 12.82 16.68
CA TYR A 134 -19.66 13.35 15.38
C TYR A 134 -19.52 14.88 15.38
N LEU A 135 -18.79 15.40 14.42
CA LEU A 135 -18.65 16.83 14.11
C LEU A 135 -19.45 17.18 12.84
N GLY A 136 -19.84 18.45 12.73
CA GLY A 136 -20.62 18.95 11.60
C GLY A 136 -22.14 18.81 11.80
N ASP A 137 -22.89 19.28 10.81
CA ASP A 137 -24.34 19.23 10.82
C ASP A 137 -24.88 17.91 10.24
N LEU A 138 -26.11 17.56 10.64
CA LEU A 138 -26.78 16.33 10.24
C LEU A 138 -26.97 16.23 8.71
N ALA A 139 -27.29 17.34 8.05
CA ALA A 139 -27.58 17.35 6.62
C ALA A 139 -26.31 17.06 5.79
N THR A 140 -25.14 17.55 6.23
CA THR A 140 -23.85 17.23 5.61
C THR A 140 -23.53 15.75 5.73
N TRP A 141 -23.81 15.14 6.89
CA TRP A 141 -23.65 13.70 7.09
C TRP A 141 -24.57 12.88 6.19
N GLU A 142 -25.86 13.22 6.13
CA GLU A 142 -26.83 12.53 5.27
C GLU A 142 -26.41 12.62 3.79
N ARG A 143 -25.93 13.77 3.33
CA ARG A 143 -25.38 13.93 1.97
C ARG A 143 -24.14 13.06 1.73
N ALA A 144 -23.22 13.02 2.69
CA ALA A 144 -21.99 12.24 2.58
C ALA A 144 -22.27 10.74 2.53
N GLU A 145 -23.16 10.25 3.39
CA GLU A 145 -23.58 8.84 3.41
C GLU A 145 -24.33 8.46 2.13
N ALA A 146 -25.20 9.33 1.63
CA ALA A 146 -25.90 9.12 0.36
C ALA A 146 -24.91 9.04 -0.81
N ALA A 147 -23.92 9.94 -0.87
CA ALA A 147 -22.91 9.95 -1.94
C ALA A 147 -22.05 8.67 -1.94
N LEU A 148 -21.63 8.18 -0.77
CA LEU A 148 -20.89 6.92 -0.66
C LEU A 148 -21.77 5.71 -1.00
N THR A 149 -23.03 5.71 -0.57
CA THR A 149 -24.00 4.64 -0.88
C THR A 149 -24.22 4.54 -2.39
N GLU A 150 -24.43 5.66 -3.07
CA GLU A 150 -24.61 5.71 -4.52
C GLU A 150 -23.37 5.18 -5.26
N ALA A 151 -22.17 5.63 -4.86
CA ALA A 151 -20.92 5.18 -5.46
C ALA A 151 -20.67 3.68 -5.23
N LEU A 152 -21.00 3.15 -4.06
CA LEU A 152 -20.93 1.71 -3.77
C LEU A 152 -21.91 0.91 -4.63
N ASN A 153 -23.16 1.37 -4.77
CA ASN A 153 -24.15 0.71 -5.61
C ASN A 153 -23.74 0.66 -7.08
N GLU A 154 -23.13 1.72 -7.62
CA GLU A 154 -22.64 1.76 -8.99
C GLU A 154 -21.36 0.96 -9.23
N SER A 155 -20.60 0.65 -8.17
CA SER A 155 -19.42 -0.22 -8.29
C SER A 155 -19.77 -1.65 -8.73
N GLY A 156 -21.02 -2.06 -8.54
CA GLY A 156 -21.49 -3.42 -8.83
C GLY A 156 -20.95 -4.49 -7.88
N LYS A 157 -20.24 -4.10 -6.81
CA LYS A 157 -19.71 -5.02 -5.79
C LYS A 157 -20.65 -5.13 -4.60
N GLU A 158 -20.68 -6.31 -3.99
CA GLU A 158 -21.40 -6.50 -2.74
C GLU A 158 -20.74 -5.71 -1.61
N TRP A 159 -21.56 -5.00 -0.84
CA TRP A 159 -21.12 -4.20 0.29
C TRP A 159 -22.13 -4.30 1.44
N GLN A 160 -21.67 -4.03 2.65
CA GLN A 160 -22.46 -4.12 3.89
C GLN A 160 -22.46 -2.79 4.64
N ILE A 161 -23.49 -2.53 5.44
CA ILE A 161 -23.49 -1.40 6.37
C ILE A 161 -22.76 -1.82 7.65
N ASN A 162 -21.96 -0.91 8.21
CA ASN A 162 -21.32 -1.04 9.50
C ASN A 162 -21.75 0.16 10.37
N GLU A 163 -22.88 0.00 11.07
CA GLU A 163 -23.55 1.12 11.74
C GLU A 163 -22.70 1.72 12.85
N GLY A 164 -22.51 3.05 12.81
CA GLY A 164 -21.86 3.79 13.89
C GLY A 164 -20.33 3.73 13.94
N ASP A 165 -19.68 3.06 12.97
CA ASP A 165 -18.23 2.90 12.92
C ASP A 165 -17.51 3.95 12.05
N GLY A 166 -18.23 4.96 11.55
CA GLY A 166 -17.65 6.11 10.85
C GLY A 166 -16.71 6.90 11.75
N ALA A 167 -15.74 7.64 11.19
CA ALA A 167 -14.93 8.52 12.04
C ALA A 167 -15.72 9.77 12.43
N PHE A 168 -15.27 10.46 13.47
CA PHE A 168 -15.96 11.63 14.00
C PHE A 168 -16.16 12.79 13.00
N TYR A 169 -15.46 12.80 11.86
CA TYR A 169 -15.49 13.86 10.85
C TYR A 169 -16.13 13.47 9.50
N GLY A 170 -16.57 12.23 9.35
CA GLY A 170 -17.32 11.80 8.15
C GLY A 170 -17.38 10.29 7.94
N PRO A 171 -18.28 9.84 7.05
CA PRO A 171 -18.47 8.43 6.76
C PRO A 171 -17.29 7.87 5.96
N LYS A 172 -17.10 6.56 6.01
CA LYS A 172 -16.00 5.89 5.32
C LYS A 172 -16.41 4.54 4.74
N ILE A 173 -15.77 4.16 3.65
CA ILE A 173 -15.77 2.82 3.11
C ILE A 173 -14.54 2.12 3.69
N ASP A 174 -14.78 1.07 4.48
CA ASP A 174 -13.74 0.21 5.02
C ASP A 174 -13.61 -1.03 4.13
N ILE A 175 -12.38 -1.35 3.74
CA ILE A 175 -12.09 -2.48 2.89
C ILE A 175 -11.31 -3.51 3.69
N SER A 176 -11.93 -4.67 3.88
CA SER A 176 -11.38 -5.77 4.66
C SER A 176 -10.87 -6.87 3.75
N VAL A 177 -9.62 -7.28 3.95
CA VAL A 177 -8.97 -8.36 3.22
C VAL A 177 -8.96 -9.61 4.08
N SER A 178 -9.18 -10.78 3.49
CA SER A 178 -9.07 -12.06 4.20
C SER A 178 -7.69 -12.68 3.98
N ASP A 179 -7.03 -13.09 5.05
CA ASP A 179 -5.77 -13.85 4.97
C ASP A 179 -6.03 -15.34 4.66
N ALA A 180 -4.95 -16.13 4.50
CA ALA A 180 -5.03 -17.56 4.25
C ALA A 180 -5.60 -18.40 5.42
N LEU A 181 -5.84 -17.78 6.59
CA LEU A 181 -6.45 -18.38 7.77
C LEU A 181 -7.92 -17.91 7.96
N GLY A 182 -8.45 -17.09 7.04
CA GLY A 182 -9.80 -16.54 7.11
C GLY A 182 -9.96 -15.38 8.10
N ARG A 183 -8.87 -14.81 8.62
CA ARG A 183 -8.91 -13.61 9.45
C ARG A 183 -9.09 -12.39 8.56
N LYS A 184 -9.98 -11.48 8.97
CA LYS A 184 -10.27 -10.25 8.24
C LYS A 184 -9.44 -9.10 8.79
N PHE A 185 -8.71 -8.43 7.91
CA PHE A 185 -7.91 -7.26 8.23
C PHE A 185 -8.41 -6.06 7.44
N GLN A 186 -8.80 -5.01 8.15
CA GLN A 186 -9.05 -3.72 7.52
C GLN A 186 -7.71 -3.12 7.07
N CYS A 187 -7.57 -2.92 5.77
CA CYS A 187 -6.35 -2.41 5.14
C CYS A 187 -6.59 -1.06 4.47
N ALA A 188 -7.37 -1.07 3.39
CA ALA A 188 -7.76 0.15 2.69
C ALA A 188 -8.92 0.85 3.39
N THR A 189 -8.95 2.16 3.20
CA THR A 189 -10.07 3.01 3.62
C THR A 189 -10.24 4.12 2.62
N LEU A 190 -11.49 4.52 2.42
CA LEU A 190 -11.87 5.72 1.71
C LEU A 190 -12.79 6.51 2.63
N GLN A 191 -12.41 7.72 2.98
CA GLN A 191 -13.17 8.53 3.93
C GLN A 191 -13.44 9.92 3.39
N LEU A 192 -14.70 10.36 3.49
CA LEU A 192 -15.06 11.74 3.20
C LEU A 192 -14.87 12.60 4.45
N ASP A 193 -14.30 13.78 4.26
CA ASP A 193 -14.08 14.78 5.30
C ASP A 193 -14.49 16.17 4.81
N PHE A 194 -15.51 16.70 5.46
CA PHE A 194 -16.02 18.06 5.28
C PHE A 194 -15.51 19.01 6.36
N GLN A 195 -15.00 18.48 7.47
CA GLN A 195 -14.65 19.22 8.68
C GLN A 195 -13.24 19.80 8.61
N LEU A 196 -12.28 19.06 8.08
CA LEU A 196 -10.91 19.52 7.99
C LEU A 196 -10.75 20.69 7.01
N PRO A 197 -11.40 20.69 5.82
CA PRO A 197 -11.47 21.89 4.98
C PRO A 197 -12.02 23.13 5.70
N ASP A 198 -13.08 22.97 6.50
CA ASP A 198 -13.66 24.06 7.30
C ASP A 198 -12.69 24.57 8.38
N ARG A 199 -12.08 23.67 9.14
CA ARG A 199 -11.13 24.00 10.21
C ARG A 199 -9.90 24.76 9.71
N PHE A 200 -9.41 24.40 8.53
CA PHE A 200 -8.28 25.08 7.88
C PHE A 200 -8.72 26.29 7.02
N LYS A 201 -10.03 26.53 6.90
CA LYS A 201 -10.61 27.57 6.04
C LYS A 201 -10.09 27.45 4.60
N LEU A 202 -10.11 26.23 4.07
CA LEU A 202 -9.67 25.95 2.71
C LEU A 202 -10.71 26.45 1.71
N GLU A 203 -10.26 27.15 0.67
CA GLU A 203 -11.15 27.73 -0.34
C GLU A 203 -10.51 27.65 -1.74
N TYR A 204 -11.36 27.56 -2.77
CA TYR A 204 -11.01 27.73 -4.18
C TYR A 204 -11.91 28.77 -4.85
N SER A 205 -11.47 29.40 -5.94
CA SER A 205 -12.34 30.26 -6.77
C SER A 205 -13.26 29.39 -7.61
N ALA A 206 -14.57 29.61 -7.49
CA ALA A 206 -15.59 28.92 -8.26
C ALA A 206 -15.57 29.34 -9.74
N GLU A 207 -16.51 28.81 -10.54
CA GLU A 207 -16.70 29.23 -11.94
C GLU A 207 -17.03 30.72 -12.06
N ASP A 208 -17.79 31.23 -11.10
CA ASP A 208 -17.96 32.64 -10.85
C ASP A 208 -16.76 33.12 -10.00
N GLU A 209 -15.83 33.85 -10.62
CA GLU A 209 -14.56 34.27 -9.97
C GLU A 209 -14.77 35.13 -8.72
N ALA A 210 -15.96 35.73 -8.55
CA ALA A 210 -16.33 36.48 -7.34
C ALA A 210 -16.71 35.57 -6.15
N LYS A 211 -16.93 34.27 -6.40
CA LYS A 211 -17.32 33.29 -5.38
C LYS A 211 -16.15 32.42 -4.94
N ARG A 212 -16.07 32.22 -3.62
CA ARG A 212 -15.19 31.26 -2.98
C ARG A 212 -16.02 30.10 -2.48
N GLU A 213 -15.58 28.89 -2.80
CA GLU A 213 -16.20 27.64 -2.36
C GLU A 213 -15.18 26.80 -1.62
N ARG A 214 -15.65 25.84 -0.81
CA ARG A 214 -14.79 24.95 -0.04
C ARG A 214 -14.66 23.59 -0.72
N PRO A 215 -13.45 23.01 -0.78
CA PRO A 215 -13.28 21.67 -1.31
C PRO A 215 -13.79 20.64 -0.29
N VAL A 216 -14.22 19.49 -0.80
CA VAL A 216 -14.36 18.27 -0.01
C VAL A 216 -13.03 17.53 -0.05
N MET A 217 -12.63 16.98 1.09
CA MET A 217 -11.40 16.19 1.22
C MET A 217 -11.76 14.71 1.29
N ILE A 218 -11.13 13.90 0.44
CA ILE A 218 -11.24 12.44 0.48
C ILE A 218 -9.89 11.90 0.94
N HIS A 219 -9.89 11.22 2.09
CA HIS A 219 -8.75 10.46 2.57
C HIS A 219 -8.80 9.09 1.96
N ARG A 220 -7.69 8.61 1.41
CA ARG A 220 -7.62 7.24 0.90
C ARG A 220 -6.28 6.59 1.18
N ALA A 221 -6.34 5.30 1.48
CA ALA A 221 -5.21 4.39 1.49
C ALA A 221 -5.62 3.09 0.79
N ILE A 222 -4.73 2.51 -0.01
CA ILE A 222 -4.96 1.26 -0.76
C ILE A 222 -4.29 0.10 -0.02
N LEU A 223 -3.04 0.26 0.38
CA LEU A 223 -2.33 -0.74 1.18
C LEU A 223 -2.68 -0.59 2.67
N GLY A 224 -2.99 0.62 3.10
CA GLY A 224 -2.95 0.97 4.51
C GLY A 224 -1.50 1.10 4.95
N SER A 225 -1.17 0.63 6.15
CA SER A 225 0.25 0.53 6.54
C SER A 225 0.95 -0.51 5.67
N VAL A 226 2.08 -0.13 5.07
CA VAL A 226 2.94 -1.00 4.28
C VAL A 226 3.43 -2.18 5.14
N GLU A 227 3.77 -1.93 6.40
CA GLU A 227 4.16 -2.97 7.36
C GLU A 227 3.02 -3.98 7.58
N ARG A 228 1.79 -3.49 7.81
CA ARG A 228 0.62 -4.36 7.99
C ARG A 228 0.34 -5.16 6.73
N MET A 229 0.34 -4.52 5.56
CA MET A 229 0.13 -5.17 4.28
C MET A 229 1.17 -6.27 4.04
N PHE A 230 2.45 -5.99 4.33
CA PHE A 230 3.51 -6.98 4.23
C PHE A 230 3.30 -8.19 5.17
N ALA A 231 2.82 -7.95 6.39
CA ALA A 231 2.45 -9.02 7.32
C ALA A 231 1.34 -9.92 6.76
N ILE A 232 0.31 -9.32 6.17
CA ILE A 232 -0.82 -10.05 5.58
C ILE A 232 -0.36 -10.83 4.36
N LEU A 233 0.48 -10.24 3.50
CA LEU A 233 1.05 -10.91 2.33
C LEU A 233 1.93 -12.11 2.71
N LEU A 234 2.75 -11.98 3.77
CA LEU A 234 3.55 -13.09 4.31
C LEU A 234 2.69 -14.30 4.65
N GLU A 235 1.56 -14.06 5.32
CA GLU A 235 0.61 -15.10 5.73
C GLU A 235 -0.22 -15.62 4.56
N HIS A 236 -0.66 -14.74 3.66
CA HIS A 236 -1.43 -15.08 2.46
C HIS A 236 -0.65 -16.04 1.55
N TYR A 237 0.62 -15.72 1.28
CA TYR A 237 1.50 -16.55 0.46
C TYR A 237 2.19 -17.67 1.25
N LYS A 238 2.11 -17.69 2.58
CA LYS A 238 2.81 -18.68 3.44
C LYS A 238 4.32 -18.77 3.12
N GLY A 239 4.93 -17.63 2.78
CA GLY A 239 6.33 -17.53 2.34
C GLY A 239 6.59 -17.93 0.88
N LYS A 240 5.58 -18.36 0.12
CA LYS A 240 5.66 -18.70 -1.31
C LYS A 240 5.31 -17.52 -2.21
N TRP A 241 6.17 -16.51 -2.20
CA TRP A 241 5.94 -15.28 -2.95
C TRP A 241 5.75 -15.51 -4.47
N PRO A 242 4.88 -14.73 -5.14
CA PRO A 242 4.82 -14.69 -6.60
C PRO A 242 6.13 -14.11 -7.14
N PHE A 243 6.49 -14.43 -8.39
CA PHE A 243 7.82 -14.13 -8.93
C PHE A 243 8.16 -12.63 -8.85
N TRP A 244 7.22 -11.75 -9.20
CA TRP A 244 7.44 -10.30 -9.21
C TRP A 244 7.68 -9.70 -7.82
N LEU A 245 7.15 -10.32 -6.75
CA LEU A 245 7.25 -9.83 -5.37
C LEU A 245 8.31 -10.57 -4.54
N SER A 246 8.86 -11.66 -5.09
CA SER A 246 9.74 -12.56 -4.34
C SER A 246 11.09 -11.92 -4.06
N PRO A 247 11.58 -11.94 -2.81
CA PRO A 247 12.96 -11.58 -2.51
C PRO A 247 13.95 -12.67 -2.97
N ARG A 248 13.47 -13.81 -3.49
CA ARG A 248 14.25 -14.99 -3.89
C ARG A 248 13.77 -15.50 -5.24
N GLN A 249 13.93 -14.67 -6.27
CA GLN A 249 13.44 -14.97 -7.62
C GLN A 249 14.16 -16.18 -8.23
N ALA A 250 15.50 -16.16 -8.26
CA ALA A 250 16.27 -17.29 -8.79
C ALA A 250 17.52 -17.61 -7.96
N ILE A 251 18.01 -18.85 -8.07
CA ILE A 251 19.33 -19.25 -7.57
C ILE A 251 20.03 -20.17 -8.57
N VAL A 252 21.32 -19.91 -8.83
CA VAL A 252 22.16 -20.74 -9.70
C VAL A 252 22.98 -21.74 -8.88
N CYS A 253 22.94 -23.00 -9.28
CA CYS A 253 23.55 -24.13 -8.60
C CYS A 253 24.48 -24.89 -9.58
N PRO A 254 25.78 -24.59 -9.63
CA PRO A 254 26.74 -25.35 -10.44
C PRO A 254 26.91 -26.78 -9.92
N VAL A 255 27.00 -27.73 -10.85
CA VAL A 255 27.21 -29.16 -10.56
C VAL A 255 28.64 -29.50 -10.14
N SER A 256 29.62 -28.70 -10.57
CA SER A 256 31.04 -28.90 -10.29
C SER A 256 31.80 -27.55 -10.25
N GLU A 257 33.03 -27.58 -9.74
CA GLU A 257 33.93 -26.41 -9.73
C GLU A 257 34.16 -25.85 -11.14
N LYS A 258 34.25 -26.71 -12.15
CA LYS A 258 34.41 -26.32 -13.56
C LYS A 258 33.24 -25.52 -14.13
N SER A 259 32.05 -25.68 -13.55
CA SER A 259 30.84 -24.95 -13.96
C SER A 259 30.62 -23.64 -13.20
N GLN A 260 31.49 -23.28 -12.24
CA GLN A 260 31.31 -22.08 -11.43
C GLN A 260 31.44 -20.77 -12.23
N ASP A 261 32.39 -20.70 -13.17
CA ASP A 261 32.56 -19.50 -14.01
C ASP A 261 31.32 -19.25 -14.88
N TYR A 262 30.75 -20.31 -15.44
CA TYR A 262 29.49 -20.23 -16.17
C TYR A 262 28.33 -19.84 -15.25
N ALA A 263 28.26 -20.40 -14.04
CA ALA A 263 27.23 -20.02 -13.07
C ALA A 263 27.27 -18.53 -12.69
N ARG A 264 28.48 -17.93 -12.59
CA ARG A 264 28.64 -16.49 -12.38
C ARG A 264 28.15 -15.67 -13.57
N LYS A 265 28.45 -16.09 -14.80
CA LYS A 265 27.92 -15.45 -16.01
C LYS A 265 26.39 -15.47 -16.05
N VAL A 266 25.78 -16.61 -15.73
CA VAL A 266 24.31 -16.74 -15.66
C VAL A 266 23.73 -15.80 -14.60
N GLN A 267 24.38 -15.69 -13.44
CA GLN A 267 23.98 -14.73 -12.41
C GLN A 267 24.04 -13.29 -12.93
N GLU A 268 25.14 -12.91 -13.59
CA GLU A 268 25.33 -11.58 -14.15
C GLU A 268 24.24 -11.25 -15.19
N TRP A 269 23.97 -12.14 -16.15
CA TRP A 269 22.93 -11.92 -17.16
C TRP A 269 21.53 -11.74 -16.56
N ILE A 270 21.17 -12.53 -15.55
CA ILE A 270 19.88 -12.40 -14.86
C ILE A 270 19.82 -11.11 -14.04
N HIS A 271 20.93 -10.72 -13.40
CA HIS A 271 21.01 -9.48 -12.64
C HIS A 271 20.93 -8.24 -13.53
N GLU A 272 21.63 -8.23 -14.67
CA GLU A 272 21.57 -7.16 -15.67
C GLU A 272 20.17 -6.99 -16.27
N ALA A 273 19.40 -8.08 -16.35
CA ALA A 273 17.99 -8.04 -16.73
C ALA A 273 17.05 -7.49 -15.64
N GLY A 274 17.57 -7.16 -14.45
CA GLY A 274 16.82 -6.54 -13.35
C GLY A 274 16.24 -7.52 -12.33
N TYR A 275 16.59 -8.80 -12.39
CA TYR A 275 16.08 -9.82 -11.48
C TYR A 275 17.07 -10.16 -10.35
N HIS A 276 16.53 -10.57 -9.21
CA HIS A 276 17.31 -11.03 -8.07
C HIS A 276 17.74 -12.48 -8.24
N VAL A 277 19.05 -12.74 -8.21
CA VAL A 277 19.61 -14.07 -8.38
C VAL A 277 20.77 -14.34 -7.43
N ASP A 278 20.62 -15.41 -6.64
CA ASP A 278 21.67 -15.93 -5.79
C ASP A 278 22.51 -17.00 -6.52
N ILE A 279 23.65 -17.35 -5.95
CA ILE A 279 24.52 -18.42 -6.47
C ILE A 279 25.07 -19.27 -5.32
N ASP A 280 24.95 -20.60 -5.43
CA ASP A 280 25.50 -21.55 -4.46
C ASP A 280 26.79 -22.21 -4.99
N LEU A 281 27.93 -21.62 -4.66
CA LEU A 281 29.27 -22.10 -5.03
C LEU A 281 29.89 -23.08 -4.04
N THR A 282 29.14 -23.54 -3.04
CA THR A 282 29.67 -24.52 -2.07
C THR A 282 30.05 -25.84 -2.74
N ASP A 283 30.92 -26.61 -2.10
CA ASP A 283 31.38 -27.94 -2.51
C ASP A 283 30.34 -29.05 -2.28
N ARG A 284 29.15 -28.69 -1.78
CA ARG A 284 28.07 -29.62 -1.45
C ARG A 284 27.51 -30.29 -2.72
N LYS A 285 27.02 -31.52 -2.57
CA LYS A 285 26.33 -32.25 -3.65
C LYS A 285 25.15 -31.43 -4.20
N ILE A 286 24.96 -31.46 -5.52
CA ILE A 286 23.88 -30.71 -6.21
C ILE A 286 22.50 -30.96 -5.61
N GLN A 287 22.20 -32.21 -5.22
CA GLN A 287 20.94 -32.58 -4.57
C GLN A 287 20.70 -31.80 -3.26
N LYS A 288 21.77 -31.54 -2.49
CA LYS A 288 21.69 -30.77 -1.26
C LYS A 288 21.43 -29.29 -1.55
N LYS A 289 22.15 -28.70 -2.53
CA LYS A 289 21.95 -27.32 -2.98
C LYS A 289 20.50 -27.08 -3.42
N VAL A 290 20.00 -27.94 -4.32
CA VAL A 290 18.63 -27.88 -4.82
C VAL A 290 17.61 -28.02 -3.69
N ARG A 291 17.80 -28.96 -2.77
CA ARG A 291 16.88 -29.16 -1.64
C ARG A 291 16.83 -27.94 -0.71
N GLU A 292 17.98 -27.34 -0.40
CA GLU A 292 18.03 -26.13 0.45
C GLU A 292 17.39 -24.93 -0.25
N ALA A 293 17.62 -24.76 -1.55
CA ALA A 293 16.96 -23.74 -2.35
C ALA A 293 15.43 -23.92 -2.41
N GLN A 294 14.95 -25.17 -2.54
CA GLN A 294 13.52 -25.48 -2.46
C GLN A 294 12.94 -25.13 -1.08
N LEU A 295 13.63 -25.51 0.00
CA LEU A 295 13.21 -25.17 1.37
C LEU A 295 13.16 -23.65 1.59
N ALA A 296 14.13 -22.92 1.02
CA ALA A 296 14.19 -21.46 1.05
C ALA A 296 13.13 -20.75 0.18
N GLN A 297 12.31 -21.52 -0.57
CA GLN A 297 11.20 -21.05 -1.41
C GLN A 297 11.62 -20.18 -2.61
N PHE A 298 12.81 -20.39 -3.18
CA PHE A 298 13.18 -19.77 -4.46
C PHE A 298 12.17 -20.11 -5.54
N ASN A 299 11.76 -19.13 -6.36
CA ASN A 299 10.81 -19.38 -7.44
C ASN A 299 11.43 -20.29 -8.51
N TYR A 300 12.68 -20.02 -8.88
CA TYR A 300 13.44 -20.76 -9.87
C TYR A 300 14.80 -21.23 -9.31
N ILE A 301 15.12 -22.50 -9.54
CA ILE A 301 16.41 -23.10 -9.20
C ILE A 301 17.06 -23.54 -10.50
N LEU A 302 18.17 -22.90 -10.84
CA LEU A 302 18.87 -23.04 -12.09
C LEU A 302 20.10 -23.92 -11.88
N VAL A 303 20.12 -25.10 -12.48
CA VAL A 303 21.25 -26.03 -12.41
C VAL A 303 22.08 -25.89 -13.68
N VAL A 304 23.40 -25.75 -13.51
CA VAL A 304 24.33 -25.60 -14.63
C VAL A 304 25.50 -26.56 -14.52
N GLY A 305 25.83 -27.22 -15.63
CA GLY A 305 27.00 -28.07 -15.77
C GLY A 305 27.82 -27.75 -17.02
N GLU A 306 28.72 -28.67 -17.36
CA GLU A 306 29.60 -28.50 -18.52
C GLU A 306 28.83 -28.54 -19.85
N GLU A 307 27.71 -29.26 -19.93
CA GLU A 307 26.87 -29.31 -21.14
C GLU A 307 26.05 -28.02 -21.32
N GLU A 308 25.49 -27.50 -20.23
CA GLU A 308 24.80 -26.21 -20.22
C GLU A 308 25.75 -25.06 -20.60
N ALA A 309 26.99 -25.11 -20.14
CA ALA A 309 28.01 -24.11 -20.45
C ALA A 309 28.45 -24.10 -21.93
N LYS A 310 28.30 -25.22 -22.66
CA LYS A 310 28.62 -25.28 -24.09
C LYS A 310 27.53 -24.66 -24.98
N THR A 311 26.32 -24.55 -24.46
CA THR A 311 25.13 -24.20 -25.24
C THR A 311 24.42 -22.94 -24.73
N ASP A 312 25.04 -22.22 -23.80
CA ASP A 312 24.46 -21.06 -23.09
C ASP A 312 23.01 -21.35 -22.64
N ALA A 313 22.86 -22.50 -21.96
CA ALA A 313 21.59 -22.99 -21.44
C ALA A 313 21.59 -23.14 -19.92
N VAL A 314 20.42 -23.39 -19.34
CA VAL A 314 20.22 -23.70 -17.93
C VAL A 314 19.18 -24.80 -17.78
N SER A 315 19.38 -25.69 -16.81
CA SER A 315 18.31 -26.58 -16.36
C SER A 315 17.46 -25.86 -15.31
N VAL A 316 16.19 -25.64 -15.61
CA VAL A 316 15.26 -24.86 -14.80
C VAL A 316 14.39 -25.80 -13.97
N ARG A 317 14.34 -25.56 -12.66
CA ARG A 317 13.39 -26.18 -11.74
C ARG A 317 12.51 -25.12 -11.13
N VAL A 318 11.20 -25.31 -11.21
CA VAL A 318 10.20 -24.38 -10.66
C VAL A 318 9.77 -24.84 -9.28
N ARG A 319 9.64 -23.93 -8.32
CA ARG A 319 9.32 -24.21 -6.90
C ARG A 319 8.23 -25.25 -6.68
N ASP A 320 7.12 -25.11 -7.40
CA ASP A 320 5.88 -25.86 -7.18
C ASP A 320 5.63 -26.95 -8.25
N LYS A 321 6.60 -27.20 -9.15
CA LYS A 321 6.51 -28.25 -10.18
C LYS A 321 7.66 -29.24 -10.06
N ASN A 322 7.36 -30.53 -10.24
CA ASN A 322 8.39 -31.57 -10.31
C ASN A 322 9.09 -31.64 -11.67
N ASP A 323 8.65 -30.85 -12.65
CA ASP A 323 9.22 -30.84 -13.99
C ASP A 323 10.58 -30.14 -14.03
N HIS A 324 11.39 -30.60 -14.98
CA HIS A 324 12.68 -30.02 -15.31
C HIS A 324 12.66 -29.68 -16.78
N SER A 325 12.94 -28.42 -17.11
CA SER A 325 13.11 -27.97 -18.48
C SER A 325 14.54 -27.50 -18.69
N SER A 326 14.99 -27.52 -19.94
CA SER A 326 16.20 -26.81 -20.36
C SER A 326 15.76 -25.57 -21.12
N MET A 327 16.35 -24.42 -20.82
CA MET A 327 16.07 -23.14 -21.49
C MET A 327 17.40 -22.50 -21.89
N SER A 328 17.44 -21.83 -23.04
CA SER A 328 18.52 -20.87 -23.32
C SER A 328 18.42 -19.70 -22.33
N ILE A 329 19.52 -18.98 -22.11
CA ILE A 329 19.48 -17.77 -21.28
C ILE A 329 18.47 -16.76 -21.81
N GLU A 330 18.44 -16.55 -23.11
CA GLU A 330 17.47 -15.65 -23.77
C GLU A 330 16.02 -16.09 -23.49
N GLY A 331 15.75 -17.39 -23.61
CA GLY A 331 14.42 -17.95 -23.32
C GLY A 331 14.04 -17.82 -21.84
N LEU A 332 15.01 -17.98 -20.93
CA LEU A 332 14.78 -17.78 -19.49
C LEU A 332 14.43 -16.32 -19.18
N LEU A 333 15.17 -15.37 -19.74
CA LEU A 333 14.94 -13.94 -19.50
C LEU A 333 13.58 -13.50 -20.06
N GLN A 334 13.19 -14.01 -21.24
CA GLN A 334 11.86 -13.77 -21.78
C GLN A 334 10.78 -14.36 -20.87
N HIS A 335 10.98 -15.57 -20.36
CA HIS A 335 10.05 -16.19 -19.41
C HIS A 335 9.89 -15.39 -18.12
N PHE A 336 10.98 -14.88 -17.55
CA PHE A 336 10.92 -14.00 -16.36
C PHE A 336 10.20 -12.69 -16.65
N LYS A 337 10.35 -12.15 -17.86
CA LYS A 337 9.62 -10.96 -18.30
C LYS A 337 8.13 -11.24 -18.39
N ASP A 338 7.73 -12.31 -19.05
CA ASP A 338 6.33 -12.71 -19.20
C ASP A 338 5.68 -12.97 -17.82
N GLU A 339 6.39 -13.65 -16.90
CA GLU A 339 5.93 -13.89 -15.52
C GLU A 339 5.76 -12.60 -14.70
N THR A 340 6.50 -11.54 -15.04
CA THR A 340 6.38 -10.23 -14.38
C THR A 340 5.26 -9.41 -15.01
N GLU A 341 5.12 -9.43 -16.34
CA GLU A 341 4.09 -8.71 -17.09
C GLU A 341 2.69 -9.30 -16.90
N ALA A 342 2.57 -10.58 -16.56
CA ALA A 342 1.28 -11.21 -16.24
C ALA A 342 0.52 -10.54 -15.07
N PHE A 343 1.18 -9.70 -14.29
CA PHE A 343 0.61 -8.95 -13.17
C PHE A 343 0.41 -7.45 -13.46
N HIS A 344 0.61 -6.99 -14.71
CA HIS A 344 0.56 -5.59 -15.11
C HIS A 344 -0.59 -5.22 -16.04
#